data_AF-A0A9D6UDA7-F1
#
_entry.id   AF-A0A9D6UDA7-F1
#
_cell.length_a   1.000
_cell.length_b   1.000
_cell.length_c   1.000
_cell.angle_alpha   90.00
_cell.angle_beta   90.00
_cell.angle_gamma   90.00
#
_symmetry.space_group_name_H-M   'P 1'
#
loop_
_entity.id
_entity.type
_entity.pdbx_description
1 polymer ?
#
loop_
_entity_poly.entity_id
_entity_poly.type
_entity_poly.pdbx_seq_one_letter_code
_entity_poly.pdbx_strand_id
1 'polypeptide(L)'
;GAGGGKTLDAARAVAAELALPVACCPTTASSDAPCSALSVVYTEDGVFEKCLFYRRNPDLVLVDSAVIARAPVRLLISGMGDALATFFEADATIRAHRNNVAGGLSTIAAAAIAELCYKTLLNDGIAAVAAARAGSITPALERIIEANTLLSGLGFESGGLAVAHSVHNGLTAAQETHDRLHGEKVAFGTLVQLVLEGRPRSTIDEAMGFCLSVGLPITLFELGLENLSRDTARAIAELCRRLHRRRLQGARFIAGRRERAPIPARKIEWRRRREGRARRW
;
A
#
# COMPACT_ATOMS: atom_id res chain seq x y z
N GLY A 1 14.71 -1.61 13.34
CA GLY A 1 15.37 -2.08 12.11
C GLY A 1 15.67 -0.89 11.23
N ALA A 2 16.80 -0.90 10.52
CA ALA A 2 17.22 0.18 9.63
C ALA A 2 17.58 -0.37 8.24
N GLY A 3 17.00 0.17 7.18
CA GLY A 3 17.20 -0.30 5.81
C GLY A 3 16.00 -0.10 4.89
N GLY A 4 15.94 -0.86 3.80
CA GLY A 4 14.79 -0.92 2.89
C GLY A 4 13.68 -1.88 3.39
N GLY A 5 12.63 -2.05 2.58
CA GLY A 5 11.40 -2.76 2.95
C GLY A 5 11.60 -4.15 3.59
N LYS A 6 12.43 -5.02 2.98
CA LYS A 6 12.71 -6.37 3.52
C LYS A 6 13.28 -6.34 4.94
N THR A 7 14.18 -5.40 5.23
CA THR A 7 14.78 -5.24 6.57
C THR A 7 13.76 -4.74 7.58
N LEU A 8 12.87 -3.83 7.17
CA LEU A 8 11.83 -3.28 8.04
C LEU A 8 10.73 -4.31 8.33
N ASP A 9 10.31 -5.09 7.33
CA ASP A 9 9.36 -6.19 7.48
C ASP A 9 9.89 -7.26 8.45
N ALA A 10 11.15 -7.67 8.28
CA ALA A 10 11.79 -8.60 9.19
C ALA A 10 11.85 -8.07 10.63
N ALA A 11 12.21 -6.80 10.81
CA ALA A 11 12.27 -6.18 12.14
C ALA A 11 10.87 -6.13 12.81
N ARG A 12 9.81 -5.78 12.06
CA ARG A 12 8.44 -5.80 12.56
C ARG A 12 7.99 -7.22 12.94
N ALA A 13 8.26 -8.20 12.08
CA ALA A 13 7.91 -9.59 12.33
C ALA A 13 8.57 -10.12 13.61
N VAL A 14 9.88 -9.91 13.78
CA VAL A 14 10.63 -10.32 14.97
C VAL A 14 10.09 -9.61 16.22
N ALA A 15 9.84 -8.31 16.16
CA ALA A 15 9.31 -7.56 17.30
C ALA A 15 7.88 -8.01 17.68
N ALA A 16 7.04 -8.34 16.70
CA ALA A 16 5.70 -8.86 16.93
C ALA A 16 5.72 -10.23 17.62
N GLU A 17 6.58 -11.15 17.15
CA GLU A 17 6.76 -12.48 17.77
C GLU A 17 7.26 -12.39 19.21
N LEU A 18 8.18 -11.45 19.48
CA LEU A 18 8.76 -11.24 20.80
C LEU A 18 7.94 -10.30 21.71
N ALA A 19 6.84 -9.74 21.20
CA ALA A 19 6.03 -8.71 21.88
C ALA A 19 6.84 -7.50 22.37
N LEU A 20 7.84 -7.07 21.59
CA LEU A 20 8.71 -5.94 21.88
C LEU A 20 8.33 -4.69 21.08
N PRO A 21 8.68 -3.48 21.54
CA PRO A 21 8.57 -2.28 20.73
C PRO A 21 9.51 -2.32 19.51
N VAL A 22 9.12 -1.66 18.42
CA VAL A 22 9.90 -1.58 17.19
C VAL A 22 10.02 -0.15 16.68
N ALA A 23 11.26 0.25 16.39
CA ALA A 23 11.56 1.43 15.59
C ALA A 23 11.87 1.01 14.15
N CYS A 24 11.22 1.64 13.18
CA CYS A 24 11.48 1.50 11.75
C CYS A 24 12.27 2.72 11.26
N CYS A 25 13.50 2.52 10.81
CA CYS A 25 14.37 3.57 10.31
C CYS A 25 14.61 3.38 8.80
N PRO A 26 13.67 3.79 7.92
CA PRO A 26 13.85 3.63 6.49
C PRO A 26 15.07 4.41 5.99
N THR A 27 15.90 3.77 5.16
CA THR A 27 17.04 4.42 4.49
C THR A 27 16.70 4.88 3.08
N THR A 28 15.46 4.63 2.63
CA THR A 28 14.91 5.01 1.33
C THR A 28 13.43 5.37 1.53
N ALA A 29 12.93 6.41 0.85
CA ALA A 29 11.51 6.78 0.87
C ALA A 29 10.80 6.20 -0.37
N SER A 30 10.86 4.87 -0.52
CA SER A 30 10.50 4.14 -1.75
C SER A 30 9.18 3.40 -1.73
N SER A 31 8.56 3.32 -0.56
CA SER A 31 7.21 2.81 -0.34
C SER A 31 6.71 3.33 1.01
N ASP A 32 5.41 3.17 1.25
CA ASP A 32 4.72 3.64 2.45
C ASP A 32 4.61 2.59 3.58
N ALA A 33 5.15 1.39 3.34
CA ALA A 33 5.25 0.30 4.29
C ALA A 33 5.88 0.64 5.66
N PRO A 34 6.83 1.60 5.82
CA PRO A 34 7.46 1.88 7.12
C PRO A 34 6.48 2.16 8.26
N CYS A 35 5.34 2.80 7.99
CA CYS A 35 4.34 3.17 9.01
C CYS A 35 3.31 2.08 9.31
N SER A 36 3.21 1.06 8.46
CA SER A 36 2.10 0.09 8.51
C SER A 36 2.24 -0.99 9.57
N ALA A 37 1.10 -1.51 10.03
CA ALA A 37 0.97 -2.70 10.87
C ALA A 37 0.94 -3.98 10.03
N LEU A 38 1.70 -4.05 8.93
CA LEU A 38 1.81 -5.23 8.10
C LEU A 38 3.23 -5.48 7.57
N SER A 39 3.45 -6.71 7.10
CA SER A 39 4.59 -7.08 6.27
C SER A 39 4.10 -7.88 5.07
N VAL A 40 4.77 -7.75 3.93
CA VAL A 40 4.42 -8.49 2.71
C VAL A 40 5.38 -9.66 2.54
N VAL A 41 4.82 -10.86 2.40
CA VAL A 41 5.58 -12.09 2.20
C VAL A 41 5.49 -12.50 0.74
N TYR A 42 6.66 -12.78 0.17
CA TYR A 42 6.84 -13.24 -1.19
C TYR A 42 7.43 -14.65 -1.17
N THR A 43 7.21 -15.40 -2.24
CA THR A 43 7.93 -16.64 -2.51
C THR A 43 9.41 -16.36 -2.77
N GLU A 44 10.24 -17.41 -2.82
CA GLU A 44 11.65 -17.30 -3.22
C GLU A 44 11.80 -16.70 -4.63
N ASP A 45 10.84 -17.00 -5.51
CA ASP A 45 10.74 -16.42 -6.86
C ASP A 45 10.19 -14.99 -6.88
N GLY A 46 9.99 -14.32 -5.74
CA GLY A 46 9.54 -12.92 -5.68
C GLY A 46 8.06 -12.70 -6.03
N VAL A 47 7.25 -13.75 -6.08
CA VAL A 47 5.81 -13.67 -6.33
C VAL A 47 5.08 -13.38 -5.02
N PHE A 48 4.09 -12.48 -5.05
CA PHE A 48 3.27 -12.17 -3.87
C PHE A 48 2.60 -13.44 -3.30
N GLU A 49 2.78 -13.70 -2.00
CA GLU A 49 2.18 -14.86 -1.32
C GLU A 49 1.04 -14.44 -0.37
N LYS A 50 1.35 -13.55 0.59
CA LYS A 50 0.42 -13.13 1.66
C LYS A 50 0.90 -11.87 2.38
N CYS A 51 -0.01 -11.23 3.11
CA CYS A 51 0.32 -10.19 4.09
C CYS A 51 0.27 -10.77 5.52
N LEU A 52 1.22 -10.40 6.36
CA LEU A 52 1.19 -10.61 7.80
C LEU A 52 0.68 -9.33 8.46
N PHE A 53 -0.39 -9.41 9.25
CA PHE A 53 -0.94 -8.25 9.97
C PHE A 53 -0.58 -8.32 11.45
N TYR A 54 -0.15 -7.18 12.00
CA TYR A 54 0.26 -7.04 13.39
C TYR A 54 -0.82 -6.31 14.19
N ARG A 55 -0.78 -6.46 15.51
CA ARG A 55 -1.75 -5.83 16.42
C ARG A 55 -1.56 -4.31 16.53
N ARG A 56 -0.36 -3.80 16.23
CA ARG A 56 -0.01 -2.39 16.32
C ARG A 56 0.98 -2.01 15.22
N ASN A 57 0.93 -0.74 14.81
CA ASN A 57 1.95 -0.10 13.99
C ASN A 57 3.29 -0.02 14.76
N PRO A 58 4.41 0.29 14.09
CA PRO A 58 5.69 0.57 14.74
C PRO A 58 5.57 1.65 15.81
N ASP A 59 6.30 1.49 16.91
CA ASP A 59 6.32 2.46 18.02
C ASP A 59 7.05 3.76 17.63
N LEU A 60 7.96 3.69 16.64
CA LEU A 60 8.65 4.84 16.07
C LEU A 60 8.93 4.60 14.58
N VAL A 61 8.70 5.62 13.75
CA VAL A 61 9.26 5.69 12.39
C VAL A 61 10.22 6.88 12.36
N LEU A 62 11.51 6.61 12.16
CA LEU A 62 12.56 7.63 12.17
C LEU A 62 13.20 7.72 10.79
N VAL A 63 12.93 8.82 10.08
CA VAL A 63 13.44 9.05 8.73
C VAL A 63 14.52 10.13 8.79
N ASP A 64 15.75 9.77 8.41
CA ASP A 64 16.85 10.72 8.26
C ASP A 64 16.88 11.21 6.81
N SER A 65 16.43 12.45 6.57
CA SER A 65 16.34 13.02 5.23
C SER A 65 17.71 13.17 4.55
N ALA A 66 18.81 13.29 5.30
CA ALA A 66 20.15 13.31 4.74
C ALA A 66 20.55 11.94 4.20
N VAL A 67 20.11 10.85 4.85
CA VAL A 67 20.26 9.49 4.31
C VAL A 67 19.41 9.32 3.04
N ILE A 68 18.15 9.77 3.07
CA ILE A 68 17.26 9.67 1.89
C ILE A 68 17.80 10.46 0.70
N ALA A 69 18.29 11.69 0.91
CA ALA A 69 18.82 12.54 -0.15
C ALA A 69 20.05 11.96 -0.86
N ARG A 70 20.79 11.05 -0.20
CA ARG A 70 21.94 10.34 -0.79
C ARG A 70 21.57 9.01 -1.46
N ALA A 71 20.34 8.53 -1.28
CA ALA A 71 19.89 7.31 -1.93
C ALA A 71 19.65 7.53 -3.44
N PRO A 72 19.72 6.48 -4.28
CA PRO A 72 19.38 6.61 -5.70
C PRO A 72 17.99 7.20 -5.90
N VAL A 73 17.89 8.28 -6.70
CA VAL A 73 16.62 9.03 -6.90
C VAL A 73 15.47 8.17 -7.42
N ARG A 74 15.76 7.09 -8.15
CA ARG A 74 14.76 6.10 -8.60
C ARG A 74 13.94 5.54 -7.44
N LEU A 75 14.54 5.41 -6.25
CA LEU A 75 13.86 4.93 -5.05
C LEU A 75 12.85 5.96 -4.53
N LEU A 76 13.18 7.26 -4.54
CA LEU A 76 12.23 8.32 -4.19
C LEU A 76 11.06 8.38 -5.18
N ILE A 77 11.36 8.28 -6.49
CA ILE A 77 10.36 8.26 -7.56
C ILE A 77 9.43 7.05 -7.40
N SER A 78 9.97 5.86 -7.08
CA SER A 78 9.14 4.71 -6.71
C SER A 78 8.20 5.05 -5.55
N GLY A 79 8.69 5.68 -4.48
CA GLY A 79 7.81 6.07 -3.37
C GLY A 79 6.68 7.01 -3.78
N MET A 80 6.93 7.92 -4.72
CA MET A 80 5.87 8.79 -5.27
C MET A 80 4.83 7.99 -6.07
N GLY A 81 5.27 6.96 -6.80
CA GLY A 81 4.36 6.09 -7.55
C GLY A 81 3.46 5.25 -6.65
N ASP A 82 3.98 4.81 -5.50
CA ASP A 82 3.22 4.14 -4.44
C ASP A 82 2.22 5.10 -3.80
N ALA A 83 2.72 6.28 -3.37
CA ALA A 83 1.92 7.30 -2.70
C ALA A 83 0.82 7.92 -3.56
N LEU A 84 0.97 7.89 -4.89
CA LEU A 84 -0.05 8.33 -5.84
C LEU A 84 -1.32 7.48 -5.74
N ALA A 85 -1.20 6.17 -5.49
CA ALA A 85 -2.35 5.27 -5.40
C ALA A 85 -3.24 5.57 -4.19
N THR A 86 -2.63 6.04 -3.10
CA THR A 86 -3.26 6.22 -1.79
C THR A 86 -4.56 7.01 -1.86
N PHE A 87 -4.58 8.14 -2.55
CA PHE A 87 -5.80 8.95 -2.69
C PHE A 87 -6.90 8.20 -3.43
N PHE A 88 -6.57 7.63 -4.59
CA PHE A 88 -7.56 6.99 -5.45
C PHE A 88 -8.12 5.71 -4.85
N GLU A 89 -7.27 4.91 -4.20
CA GLU A 89 -7.69 3.68 -3.52
C GLU A 89 -8.49 3.95 -2.24
N ALA A 90 -8.12 4.97 -1.46
CA ALA A 90 -8.90 5.40 -0.31
C ALA A 90 -10.27 5.93 -0.76
N ASP A 91 -10.33 6.80 -1.77
CA ASP A 91 -11.59 7.33 -2.30
C ASP A 91 -12.49 6.21 -2.85
N ALA A 92 -11.94 5.25 -3.60
CA ALA A 92 -12.68 4.09 -4.08
C ALA A 92 -13.24 3.25 -2.93
N THR A 93 -12.45 3.02 -1.88
CA THR A 93 -12.86 2.25 -0.69
C THR A 93 -14.00 2.98 0.05
N ILE A 94 -13.87 4.30 0.23
CA ILE A 94 -14.85 5.16 0.89
C ILE A 94 -16.18 5.17 0.12
N ARG A 95 -16.15 5.44 -1.19
CA ARG A 95 -17.35 5.47 -2.04
C ARG A 95 -18.04 4.10 -2.11
N ALA A 96 -17.29 3.02 -1.98
CA ALA A 96 -17.84 1.67 -1.96
C ALA A 96 -18.33 1.22 -0.57
N HIS A 97 -18.22 2.05 0.47
CA HIS A 97 -18.54 1.72 1.86
C HIS A 97 -17.89 0.41 2.33
N ARG A 98 -16.64 0.18 1.92
CA ARG A 98 -15.88 -1.03 2.27
C ARG A 98 -15.00 -0.75 3.49
N ASN A 99 -14.65 -1.83 4.19
CA ASN A 99 -13.68 -1.72 5.27
C ASN A 99 -12.28 -1.42 4.71
N ASN A 100 -11.57 -0.52 5.37
CA ASN A 100 -10.16 -0.20 5.15
C ASN A 100 -9.24 -1.37 5.61
N VAL A 101 -7.92 -1.17 5.53
CA VAL A 101 -6.94 -2.20 5.90
C VAL A 101 -6.96 -2.51 7.39
N ALA A 102 -7.20 -1.51 8.23
CA ALA A 102 -7.39 -1.68 9.68
C ALA A 102 -8.68 -2.44 10.06
N GLY A 103 -9.58 -2.71 9.11
CA GLY A 103 -10.76 -3.56 9.30
C GLY A 103 -12.05 -2.81 9.66
N GLY A 104 -12.02 -1.48 9.74
CA GLY A 104 -13.19 -0.61 9.97
C GLY A 104 -13.55 0.23 8.74
N LEU A 105 -14.56 1.09 8.83
CA LEU A 105 -14.79 2.11 7.80
C LEU A 105 -13.73 3.22 7.89
N SER A 106 -13.41 3.82 6.76
CA SER A 106 -12.43 4.91 6.68
C SER A 106 -12.93 6.16 7.41
N THR A 107 -12.04 6.82 8.14
CA THR A 107 -12.36 8.05 8.87
C THR A 107 -12.20 9.27 7.96
N ILE A 108 -12.85 10.38 8.31
CA ILE A 108 -12.64 11.67 7.62
C ILE A 108 -11.18 12.14 7.70
N ALA A 109 -10.47 11.77 8.77
CA ALA A 109 -9.05 12.07 8.93
C ALA A 109 -8.20 11.30 7.90
N ALA A 110 -8.46 9.99 7.71
CA ALA A 110 -7.76 9.20 6.71
C ALA A 110 -8.01 9.72 5.29
N ALA A 111 -9.23 10.13 4.98
CA ALA A 111 -9.58 10.74 3.70
C ALA A 111 -8.80 12.04 3.46
N ALA A 112 -8.75 12.93 4.45
CA ALA A 112 -8.02 14.20 4.35
C ALA A 112 -6.50 13.98 4.21
N ILE A 113 -5.93 13.01 4.93
CA ILE A 113 -4.52 12.63 4.82
C ILE A 113 -4.20 12.09 3.41
N ALA A 114 -5.05 11.22 2.87
CA ALA A 114 -4.86 10.66 1.53
C ALA A 114 -4.94 11.75 0.44
N GLU A 115 -5.87 12.69 0.56
CA GLU A 115 -5.97 13.84 -0.35
C GLU A 115 -4.76 14.79 -0.23
N LEU A 116 -4.31 15.06 1.00
CA LEU A 116 -3.10 15.86 1.24
C LEU A 116 -1.86 15.20 0.64
N CYS A 117 -1.75 13.87 0.74
CA CYS A 117 -0.69 13.11 0.09
C CYS A 117 -0.65 13.41 -1.42
N TYR A 118 -1.79 13.25 -2.11
CA TYR A 118 -1.89 13.50 -3.55
C TYR A 118 -1.52 14.94 -3.94
N LYS A 119 -2.08 15.94 -3.22
CA LYS A 119 -1.76 17.35 -3.48
C LYS A 119 -0.28 17.66 -3.26
N THR A 120 0.34 17.07 -2.23
CA THR A 120 1.77 17.26 -1.94
C THR A 120 2.63 16.69 -3.07
N LEU A 121 2.28 15.50 -3.60
CA LEU A 121 2.97 14.92 -4.75
C LEU A 121 2.92 15.86 -5.96
N LEU A 122 1.74 16.36 -6.33
CA LEU A 122 1.58 17.24 -7.48
C LEU A 122 2.34 18.57 -7.33
N ASN A 123 2.34 19.14 -6.12
CA ASN A 123 2.95 20.44 -5.85
C ASN A 123 4.48 20.36 -5.75
N ASP A 124 5.03 19.30 -5.14
CA ASP A 124 6.45 19.26 -4.75
C ASP A 124 7.26 18.19 -5.49
N GLY A 125 6.63 17.25 -6.20
CA GLY A 125 7.29 16.06 -6.75
C GLY A 125 8.47 16.39 -7.67
N ILE A 126 8.28 17.29 -8.65
CA ILE A 126 9.34 17.68 -9.60
C ILE A 126 10.52 18.33 -8.86
N ALA A 127 10.23 19.25 -7.94
CA ALA A 127 11.25 19.95 -7.16
C ALA A 127 12.02 18.99 -6.23
N ALA A 128 11.33 18.01 -5.63
CA ALA A 128 11.95 16.99 -4.81
C ALA A 128 12.85 16.04 -5.62
N VAL A 129 12.44 15.63 -6.83
CA VAL A 129 13.30 14.85 -7.73
C VAL A 129 14.57 15.62 -8.08
N ALA A 130 14.46 16.92 -8.39
CA ALA A 130 15.62 17.76 -8.67
C ALA A 130 16.55 17.86 -7.44
N ALA A 131 15.98 18.09 -6.26
CA ALA A 131 16.72 18.14 -5.00
C ALA A 131 17.45 16.82 -4.68
N ALA A 132 16.77 15.69 -4.85
CA ALA A 132 17.35 14.36 -4.62
C ALA A 132 18.47 14.03 -5.64
N ARG A 133 18.31 14.39 -6.92
CA ARG A 133 19.39 14.27 -7.92
C ARG A 133 20.62 15.10 -7.55
N ALA A 134 20.40 16.25 -6.93
CA ALA A 134 21.47 17.13 -6.44
C ALA A 134 21.99 16.74 -5.04
N GLY A 135 21.51 15.66 -4.43
CA GLY A 135 21.88 15.27 -3.06
C GLY A 135 21.57 16.35 -2.01
N SER A 136 20.61 17.23 -2.28
CA SER A 136 20.33 18.43 -1.49
C SER A 136 19.02 18.29 -0.73
N ILE A 137 19.02 18.68 0.54
CA ILE A 137 17.82 18.70 1.36
C ILE A 137 17.11 20.05 1.15
N THR A 138 15.87 19.98 0.68
CA THR A 138 15.02 21.16 0.45
C THR A 138 13.65 20.94 1.08
N PRO A 139 12.87 22.00 1.34
CA PRO A 139 11.51 21.85 1.85
C PRO A 139 10.62 20.97 0.96
N ALA A 140 10.80 20.99 -0.37
CA ALA A 140 10.07 20.13 -1.29
C ALA A 140 10.45 18.65 -1.10
N LEU A 141 11.74 18.35 -0.93
CA LEU A 141 12.19 16.99 -0.64
C LEU A 141 11.64 16.47 0.69
N GLU A 142 11.70 17.29 1.76
CA GLU A 142 11.15 16.92 3.07
C GLU A 142 9.65 16.59 3.00
N ARG A 143 8.86 17.44 2.32
CA ARG A 143 7.41 17.20 2.14
C ARG A 143 7.12 15.94 1.34
N ILE A 144 7.94 15.61 0.34
CA ILE A 144 7.80 14.36 -0.42
C ILE A 144 8.22 13.16 0.43
N ILE A 145 9.25 13.26 1.25
CA ILE A 145 9.63 12.19 2.18
C ILE A 145 8.47 11.92 3.16
N GLU A 146 7.85 12.97 3.68
CA GLU A 146 6.64 12.87 4.51
C GLU A 146 5.48 12.24 3.73
N ALA A 147 5.21 12.69 2.50
CA ALA A 147 4.14 12.16 1.66
C ALA A 147 4.33 10.66 1.37
N ASN A 148 5.52 10.25 0.94
CA ASN A 148 5.85 8.86 0.62
C ASN A 148 5.84 7.93 1.85
N THR A 149 5.95 8.47 3.06
CA THR A 149 6.11 7.66 4.28
C THR A 149 4.91 7.78 5.21
N LEU A 150 4.62 8.98 5.70
CA LEU A 150 3.61 9.22 6.71
C LEU A 150 2.22 9.37 6.09
N LEU A 151 2.07 10.28 5.13
CA LEU A 151 0.76 10.58 4.55
C LEU A 151 0.23 9.37 3.77
N SER A 152 1.08 8.79 2.92
CA SER A 152 0.73 7.56 2.21
C SER A 152 0.45 6.41 3.17
N GLY A 153 1.34 6.20 4.16
CA GLY A 153 1.23 5.09 5.11
C GLY A 153 -0.07 5.08 5.90
N LEU A 154 -0.42 6.23 6.48
CA LEU A 154 -1.68 6.40 7.22
C LEU A 154 -2.87 6.39 6.26
N GLY A 155 -2.73 7.02 5.10
CA GLY A 155 -3.78 7.15 4.09
C GLY A 155 -4.21 5.80 3.53
N PHE A 156 -3.28 4.90 3.19
CA PHE A 156 -3.65 3.60 2.62
C PHE A 156 -4.21 2.68 3.70
N GLU A 157 -3.59 2.65 4.89
CA GLU A 157 -3.97 1.68 5.92
C GLU A 157 -5.35 2.01 6.50
N SER A 158 -5.58 3.30 6.76
CA SER A 158 -6.84 3.79 7.34
C SER A 158 -7.85 4.25 6.28
N GLY A 159 -7.44 4.45 5.03
CA GLY A 159 -8.31 4.85 3.92
C GLY A 159 -8.74 3.69 3.03
N GLY A 160 -7.84 2.75 2.73
CA GLY A 160 -8.13 1.52 2.00
C GLY A 160 -7.21 1.25 0.80
N LEU A 161 -7.28 0.02 0.31
CA LEU A 161 -6.64 -0.47 -0.92
C LEU A 161 -7.72 -0.97 -1.87
N ALA A 162 -7.51 -0.83 -3.17
CA ALA A 162 -8.47 -1.16 -4.22
C ALA A 162 -7.78 -1.84 -5.41
N VAL A 163 -7.88 -1.25 -6.60
CA VAL A 163 -7.49 -1.90 -7.86
C VAL A 163 -6.00 -1.74 -8.13
N ALA A 164 -5.40 -0.59 -7.82
CA ALA A 164 -4.01 -0.29 -8.12
C ALA A 164 -3.06 -1.33 -7.51
N HIS A 165 -3.20 -1.59 -6.21
CA HIS A 165 -2.39 -2.60 -5.53
C HIS A 165 -2.75 -4.03 -5.96
N SER A 166 -3.99 -4.28 -6.37
CA SER A 166 -4.38 -5.56 -6.99
C SER A 166 -3.64 -5.80 -8.31
N VAL A 167 -3.51 -4.77 -9.16
CA VAL A 167 -2.75 -4.80 -10.42
C VAL A 167 -1.26 -4.97 -10.15
N HIS A 168 -0.69 -4.24 -9.19
CA HIS A 168 0.69 -4.44 -8.73
C HIS A 168 0.96 -5.93 -8.43
N ASN A 169 0.10 -6.54 -7.60
CA ASN A 169 0.28 -7.94 -7.23
C ASN A 169 0.18 -8.86 -8.44
N GLY A 170 -0.78 -8.61 -9.34
CA GLY A 170 -0.88 -9.31 -10.62
C GLY A 170 0.39 -9.26 -11.43
N LEU A 171 1.00 -8.08 -11.58
CA LEU A 171 2.24 -7.88 -12.33
C LEU A 171 3.39 -8.74 -11.80
N THR A 172 3.42 -9.10 -10.50
CA THR A 172 4.46 -9.99 -9.96
C THR A 172 4.46 -11.41 -10.54
N ALA A 173 3.36 -11.84 -11.20
CA ALA A 173 3.31 -13.11 -11.91
C ALA A 173 4.13 -13.11 -13.22
N ALA A 174 4.50 -11.94 -13.73
CA ALA A 174 5.36 -11.80 -14.91
C ALA A 174 6.80 -11.53 -14.46
N GLN A 175 7.70 -12.46 -14.81
CA GLN A 175 9.12 -12.43 -14.45
C GLN A 175 9.81 -11.16 -14.99
N GLU A 176 9.36 -10.69 -16.15
CA GLU A 176 9.86 -9.51 -16.85
C GLU A 176 9.68 -8.23 -16.03
N THR A 177 8.79 -8.23 -15.03
CA THR A 177 8.57 -7.06 -14.16
C THR A 177 9.39 -7.10 -12.87
N HIS A 178 10.17 -8.15 -12.60
CA HIS A 178 10.84 -8.32 -11.29
C HIS A 178 11.96 -7.29 -11.04
N ASP A 179 12.48 -6.67 -12.09
CA ASP A 179 13.45 -5.56 -12.02
C ASP A 179 12.78 -4.18 -11.77
N ARG A 180 11.44 -4.13 -11.83
CA ARG A 180 10.64 -2.94 -11.53
C ARG A 180 10.37 -2.84 -10.04
N LEU A 181 10.51 -1.64 -9.51
CA LEU A 181 10.23 -1.33 -8.11
C LEU A 181 8.72 -1.37 -7.85
N HIS A 182 8.35 -1.56 -6.58
CA HIS A 182 6.95 -1.62 -6.13
C HIS A 182 6.13 -0.44 -6.66
N GLY A 183 6.59 0.78 -6.42
CA GLY A 183 5.85 1.98 -6.81
C GLY A 183 5.78 2.23 -8.31
N GLU A 184 6.73 1.70 -9.10
CA GLU A 184 6.66 1.74 -10.57
C GLU A 184 5.46 0.91 -11.09
N LYS A 185 5.27 -0.28 -10.51
CA LYS A 185 4.11 -1.14 -10.82
C LYS A 185 2.81 -0.57 -10.27
N VAL A 186 2.83 0.00 -9.06
CA VAL A 186 1.65 0.63 -8.44
C VAL A 186 1.21 1.85 -9.23
N ALA A 187 2.11 2.70 -9.70
CA ALA A 187 1.77 3.86 -10.53
C ALA A 187 1.00 3.45 -11.79
N PHE A 188 1.47 2.43 -12.50
CA PHE A 188 0.73 1.86 -13.64
C PHE A 188 -0.62 1.27 -13.20
N GLY A 189 -0.66 0.56 -12.07
CA GLY A 189 -1.89 0.06 -11.47
C GLY A 189 -2.91 1.16 -11.17
N THR A 190 -2.47 2.33 -10.72
CA THR A 190 -3.33 3.51 -10.50
C THR A 190 -3.96 3.96 -11.80
N LEU A 191 -3.19 4.06 -12.89
CA LEU A 191 -3.75 4.43 -14.19
C LEU A 191 -4.79 3.43 -14.67
N VAL A 192 -4.53 2.13 -14.50
CA VAL A 192 -5.51 1.07 -14.80
C VAL A 192 -6.78 1.23 -13.95
N GLN A 193 -6.64 1.54 -12.66
CA GLN A 193 -7.78 1.79 -11.78
C GLN A 193 -8.63 2.98 -12.25
N LEU A 194 -8.01 4.12 -12.58
CA LEU A 194 -8.74 5.31 -13.02
C LEU A 194 -9.56 5.05 -14.28
N VAL A 195 -9.01 4.29 -15.23
CA VAL A 195 -9.72 3.85 -16.44
C VAL A 195 -10.88 2.92 -16.09
N LEU A 196 -10.66 1.93 -15.22
CA LEU A 196 -11.71 0.98 -14.81
C LEU A 196 -12.85 1.65 -14.02
N GLU A 197 -12.56 2.70 -13.26
CA GLU A 197 -13.55 3.49 -12.55
C GLU A 197 -14.32 4.46 -13.46
N GLY A 198 -13.90 4.63 -14.72
CA GLY A 198 -14.50 5.61 -15.64
C GLY A 198 -14.31 7.06 -15.16
N ARG A 199 -13.15 7.36 -14.54
CA ARG A 199 -12.85 8.72 -14.07
C ARG A 199 -12.81 9.72 -15.23
N PRO A 200 -13.10 11.01 -14.96
CA PRO A 200 -12.98 12.05 -15.97
C PRO A 200 -11.59 12.07 -16.61
N ARG A 201 -11.54 12.35 -17.91
CA ARG A 201 -10.29 12.38 -18.67
C ARG A 201 -9.26 13.33 -18.06
N SER A 202 -9.70 14.46 -17.51
CA SER A 202 -8.84 15.42 -16.81
C SER A 202 -8.11 14.82 -15.61
N THR A 203 -8.78 13.99 -14.82
CA THR A 203 -8.15 13.30 -13.67
C THR A 203 -7.13 12.27 -14.12
N ILE A 204 -7.43 11.54 -15.21
CA ILE A 204 -6.49 10.57 -15.79
C ILE A 204 -5.26 11.30 -16.34
N ASP A 205 -5.45 12.38 -17.10
CA ASP A 205 -4.37 13.17 -17.68
C ASP A 205 -3.51 13.86 -16.61
N GLU A 206 -4.08 14.31 -15.48
CA GLU A 206 -3.33 14.86 -14.36
C GLU A 206 -2.43 13.80 -13.69
N ALA A 207 -2.98 12.61 -13.41
CA ALA A 207 -2.20 11.50 -12.84
C ALA A 207 -1.10 11.02 -13.81
N MET A 208 -1.41 10.88 -15.11
CA MET A 208 -0.43 10.54 -16.14
C MET A 208 0.63 11.63 -16.29
N GLY A 209 0.24 12.90 -16.30
CA GLY A 209 1.14 14.05 -16.38
C GLY A 209 2.11 14.10 -15.22
N PHE A 210 1.62 13.83 -14.00
CA PHE A 210 2.48 13.67 -12.84
C PHE A 210 3.48 12.53 -13.02
N CYS A 211 3.01 11.32 -13.36
CA CYS A 211 3.88 10.16 -13.58
C CYS A 211 5.01 10.47 -14.59
N LEU A 212 4.66 11.05 -15.74
CA LEU A 212 5.62 11.46 -16.76
C LEU A 212 6.62 12.49 -16.23
N SER A 213 6.16 13.49 -15.46
CA SER A 213 7.01 14.57 -14.95
C SER A 213 8.10 14.10 -13.98
N VAL A 214 7.86 13.02 -13.25
CA VAL A 214 8.83 12.43 -12.30
C VAL A 214 9.54 11.18 -12.84
N GLY A 215 9.13 10.68 -14.01
CA GLY A 215 9.75 9.52 -14.69
C GLY A 215 9.20 8.15 -14.26
N LEU A 216 7.94 8.08 -13.83
CA LEU A 216 7.23 6.82 -13.57
C LEU A 216 6.71 6.20 -14.88
N PRO A 217 6.70 4.86 -15.00
CA PRO A 217 6.21 4.19 -16.20
C PRO A 217 4.70 4.32 -16.34
N ILE A 218 4.23 4.58 -17.56
CA ILE A 218 2.79 4.70 -17.88
C ILE A 218 2.33 3.70 -18.94
N THR A 219 3.26 2.90 -19.48
CA THR A 219 2.99 1.86 -20.48
C THR A 219 3.46 0.48 -20.01
N LEU A 220 2.88 -0.58 -20.60
CA LEU A 220 3.36 -1.95 -20.40
C LEU A 220 4.80 -2.13 -20.90
N PHE A 221 5.17 -1.47 -21.99
CA PHE A 221 6.53 -1.47 -22.54
C PHE A 221 7.56 -0.99 -21.51
N GLU A 222 7.29 0.15 -20.84
CA GLU A 222 8.16 0.68 -19.80
C GLU A 222 8.22 -0.20 -18.53
N LEU A 223 7.28 -1.13 -18.36
CA LEU A 223 7.31 -2.17 -17.33
C LEU A 223 8.04 -3.45 -17.76
N GLY A 224 8.60 -3.50 -18.97
CA GLY A 224 9.26 -4.68 -19.53
C GLY A 224 8.31 -5.67 -20.23
N LEU A 225 7.04 -5.31 -20.40
CA LEU A 225 6.01 -6.17 -21.00
C LEU A 225 5.72 -5.78 -22.45
N GLU A 226 6.74 -5.85 -23.31
CA GLU A 226 6.63 -5.49 -24.73
C GLU A 226 5.74 -6.49 -25.51
N ASN A 227 5.88 -7.78 -25.21
CA ASN A 227 5.17 -8.87 -25.88
C ASN A 227 4.34 -9.67 -24.86
N LEU A 228 3.29 -9.05 -24.32
CA LEU A 228 2.44 -9.69 -23.33
C LEU A 228 1.68 -10.89 -23.93
N SER A 229 2.14 -12.11 -23.61
CA SER A 229 1.46 -13.33 -24.03
C SER A 229 0.07 -13.45 -23.39
N ARG A 230 -0.85 -14.19 -24.04
CA ARG A 230 -2.18 -14.45 -23.49
C ARG A 230 -2.12 -15.18 -22.13
N ASP A 231 -1.14 -16.05 -21.94
CA ASP A 231 -1.00 -16.83 -20.71
C ASP A 231 -0.45 -15.97 -19.57
N THR A 232 0.55 -15.11 -19.85
CA THR A 232 1.03 -14.11 -18.90
C THR A 232 -0.09 -13.15 -18.49
N ALA A 233 -0.86 -12.64 -19.46
CA ALA A 233 -2.00 -11.77 -19.18
C ALA A 233 -3.06 -12.45 -18.30
N ARG A 234 -3.35 -13.74 -18.54
CA ARG A 234 -4.25 -14.54 -17.70
C ARG A 234 -3.70 -14.72 -16.29
N ALA A 235 -2.41 -15.04 -16.15
CA ALA A 235 -1.76 -15.20 -14.85
C ALA A 235 -1.83 -13.91 -14.01
N ILE A 236 -1.52 -12.76 -14.63
CA ILE A 236 -1.66 -11.44 -14.02
C ILE A 236 -3.12 -11.23 -13.56
N ALA A 237 -4.09 -11.42 -14.46
CA ALA A 237 -5.50 -11.21 -14.15
C ALA A 237 -6.02 -12.16 -13.05
N GLU A 238 -5.56 -13.40 -13.00
CA GLU A 238 -5.93 -14.35 -11.96
C GLU A 238 -5.39 -13.92 -10.59
N LEU A 239 -4.12 -13.50 -10.53
CA LEU A 239 -3.49 -13.05 -9.30
C LEU A 239 -4.11 -11.74 -8.79
N CYS A 240 -4.47 -10.80 -9.67
CA CYS A 240 -5.27 -9.61 -9.31
C CYS A 240 -6.55 -9.96 -8.54
N ARG A 241 -7.23 -11.06 -8.90
CA ARG A 241 -8.51 -11.50 -8.30
C ARG A 241 -8.35 -12.25 -6.99
N ARG A 242 -7.18 -12.83 -6.68
CA ARG A 242 -7.00 -13.70 -5.49
C ARG A 242 -7.19 -12.96 -4.16
N LEU A 243 -6.87 -11.67 -4.09
CA LEU A 243 -7.02 -10.88 -2.87
C LEU A 243 -8.47 -10.62 -2.46
N HIS A 244 -9.40 -10.54 -3.42
CA HIS A 244 -10.81 -10.35 -3.11
C HIS A 244 -11.42 -11.55 -2.37
N ARG A 245 -10.86 -12.77 -2.53
CA ARG A 245 -11.41 -14.01 -1.95
C ARG A 245 -10.86 -14.35 -0.56
N ARG A 246 -9.61 -13.98 -0.21
CA ARG A 246 -8.98 -14.40 1.06
C ARG A 246 -9.27 -13.49 2.26
N ARG A 247 -9.73 -12.25 2.07
CA ARG A 247 -10.14 -11.35 3.18
C ARG A 247 -11.34 -11.88 4.00
N LEU A 248 -12.12 -12.81 3.45
CA LEU A 248 -13.27 -13.41 4.14
C LEU A 248 -12.90 -14.58 5.07
N GLN A 249 -11.65 -15.06 5.11
CA GLN A 249 -11.32 -16.33 5.80
C GLN A 249 -10.21 -16.30 6.85
N GLY A 250 -9.53 -15.20 7.14
CA GLY A 250 -8.67 -15.21 8.34
C GLY A 250 -7.63 -14.11 8.44
N ALA A 251 -7.98 -13.01 9.10
CA ALA A 251 -7.00 -12.29 9.90
C ALA A 251 -6.76 -13.12 11.18
N ARG A 252 -5.87 -14.11 11.12
CA ARG A 252 -5.32 -14.72 12.34
C ARG A 252 -4.23 -13.78 12.85
N PHE A 253 -4.59 -12.96 13.83
CA PHE A 253 -3.61 -12.19 14.60
C PHE A 253 -2.59 -13.17 15.20
N ILE A 254 -1.31 -12.97 14.91
CA ILE A 254 -0.24 -13.62 15.65
C ILE A 254 -0.21 -12.94 17.02
N ALA A 255 -0.93 -13.54 17.98
CA ALA A 255 -0.90 -13.12 19.37
C ALA A 255 0.27 -13.83 20.05
N GLY A 256 1.32 -13.07 20.40
CA GLY A 256 2.32 -13.51 21.36
C GLY A 256 1.66 -13.95 22.66
N ARG A 257 2.06 -15.13 23.14
CA ARG A 257 1.66 -15.82 24.37
C ARG A 257 0.16 -16.09 24.55
N ARG A 258 -0.18 -17.38 24.44
CA ARG A 258 -1.39 -17.98 25.02
C ARG A 258 -1.37 -17.80 26.53
N GLU A 259 -2.11 -16.83 27.06
CA GLU A 259 -2.78 -17.00 28.35
C GLU A 259 -4.23 -17.40 28.07
N ARG A 260 -4.56 -18.63 28.45
CA ARG A 260 -5.94 -19.13 28.43
C ARG A 260 -6.71 -18.43 29.56
N ALA A 261 -7.52 -17.42 29.23
CA ALA A 261 -8.62 -17.00 30.08
C ALA A 261 -9.93 -17.63 29.57
N PRO A 262 -10.74 -18.31 30.41
CA PRO A 262 -11.98 -18.93 29.97
C PRO A 262 -13.03 -17.87 29.59
N ILE A 263 -13.70 -18.10 28.46
CA ILE A 263 -14.83 -17.28 27.98
C ILE A 263 -16.01 -17.44 28.95
N PRO A 264 -16.60 -16.37 29.50
CA PRO A 264 -17.83 -16.49 30.27
C PRO A 264 -18.99 -16.95 29.38
N ALA A 265 -19.67 -18.02 29.79
CA ALA A 265 -20.83 -18.59 29.13
C ALA A 265 -22.04 -17.63 29.20
N ARG A 266 -22.11 -16.63 28.31
CA ARG A 266 -23.32 -15.80 28.08
C ARG A 266 -23.52 -15.37 26.62
N LYS A 267 -23.20 -16.27 25.66
CA LYS A 267 -23.48 -16.03 24.22
C LYS A 267 -24.14 -17.22 23.49
N ILE A 268 -25.00 -17.97 24.19
CA ILE A 268 -25.82 -19.04 23.58
C ILE A 268 -27.31 -18.65 23.44
N GLU A 269 -27.75 -17.47 23.90
CA GLU A 269 -29.18 -17.13 23.89
C GLU A 269 -29.67 -16.26 22.71
N TRP A 270 -28.77 -15.76 21.86
CA TRP A 270 -29.17 -14.87 20.75
C TRP A 270 -29.62 -15.59 19.46
N ARG A 271 -29.39 -16.91 19.34
CA ARG A 271 -29.76 -17.67 18.13
C ARG A 271 -31.18 -18.25 18.13
N ARG A 272 -31.91 -18.23 19.26
CA ARG A 272 -33.29 -18.78 19.33
C ARG A 272 -34.42 -17.76 19.10
N ARG A 273 -34.13 -16.46 18.93
CA ARG A 273 -35.16 -15.41 18.75
C ARG A 273 -35.43 -14.96 17.31
N ARG A 274 -34.77 -15.54 16.29
CA ARG A 274 -35.00 -15.17 14.87
C ARG A 274 -35.85 -16.15 14.04
N GLU A 275 -36.14 -17.35 14.53
CA GLU A 275 -36.97 -18.33 13.79
C GLU A 275 -38.49 -18.19 14.05
N GLY A 276 -38.92 -17.24 14.89
CA GLY A 276 -40.33 -17.02 15.23
C GLY A 276 -41.07 -15.91 14.48
N ARG A 277 -40.43 -15.22 13.51
CA ARG A 277 -41.05 -14.12 12.75
C ARG A 277 -40.84 -14.27 11.25
N ALA A 278 -41.44 -15.31 10.71
CA ALA A 278 -41.67 -15.49 9.28
C ALA A 278 -43.08 -16.08 9.06
N ARG A 279 -44.12 -15.38 9.53
CA ARG A 279 -45.52 -15.56 9.13
C ARG A 279 -46.27 -14.24 9.37
N ARG A 280 -46.48 -13.48 8.29
CA ARG A 280 -47.59 -12.54 7.99
C ARG A 280 -47.05 -11.42 7.09
N TRP A 281 -47.77 -11.23 5.98
CA TRP A 281 -47.55 -10.35 4.82
C TRP A 281 -46.59 -10.92 3.77
#